data_AF-A0A9W8IKQ0-F1
#
_entry.id   AF-A0A9W8IKQ0-F1
#
_cell.length_a   1.000
_cell.length_b   1.000
_cell.length_c   1.000
_cell.angle_alpha   90.00
_cell.angle_beta   90.00
_cell.angle_gamma   90.00
#
_symmetry.space_group_name_H-M   'P 1'
#
loop_
_entity.id
_entity.type
_entity.pdbx_description
1 polymer ?
#
loop_
_entity_poly.entity_id
_entity_poly.type
_entity_poly.pdbx_seq_one_letter_code
_entity_poly.pdbx_strand_id
1 'polypeptide(L)'
;MTDDEYINEFSLQATDEIYYLANQSQQKLFDLYRIWTVKEAYVKAIGTGIAAIDLCQVCVELPLLESSARVRANGEFVPLNFITGTLGDNNKYAFTVATSCDVKCTVQVVDIGELRA
;
A
#
# COMPACT_ATOMS: atom_id res chain seq x y z
N MET A 1 -13.47 0.68 28.92
CA MET A 1 -12.25 1.08 28.20
C MET A 1 -11.08 0.76 29.09
N THR A 2 -10.43 -0.36 28.82
CA THR A 2 -9.25 -0.85 29.54
C THR A 2 -8.00 -0.47 28.76
N ASP A 3 -6.87 -0.27 29.45
CA ASP A 3 -5.60 0.19 28.88
C ASP A 3 -5.10 -0.65 27.68
N ASP A 4 -5.56 -1.91 27.57
CA ASP A 4 -5.26 -2.82 26.47
C ASP A 4 -5.84 -2.38 25.10
N GLU A 5 -6.97 -1.68 25.07
CA GLU A 5 -7.54 -1.12 23.83
C GLU A 5 -6.68 0.05 23.31
N TYR A 6 -6.09 0.82 24.23
CA TYR A 6 -5.27 1.99 23.92
C TYR A 6 -3.90 1.61 23.33
N ILE A 7 -3.32 0.51 23.79
CA ILE A 7 -2.02 0.01 23.30
C ILE A 7 -2.14 -0.54 21.87
N ASN A 8 -3.27 -1.16 21.52
CA ASN A 8 -3.47 -1.69 20.17
C ASN A 8 -3.60 -0.58 19.11
N GLU A 9 -4.40 0.47 19.36
CA GLU A 9 -4.52 1.60 18.43
C GLU A 9 -3.20 2.38 18.26
N PHE A 10 -2.44 2.57 19.35
CA PHE A 10 -1.16 3.28 19.31
C PHE A 10 -0.05 2.45 18.62
N SER A 11 -0.11 1.12 18.71
CA SER A 11 0.89 0.24 18.09
C SER A 11 0.71 0.09 16.56
N LEU A 12 -0.52 0.22 16.06
CA LEU A 12 -0.82 0.18 14.62
C LEU A 12 -0.43 1.49 13.92
N GLN A 13 -0.81 2.65 14.46
CA GLN A 13 -0.43 3.95 13.86
C GLN A 13 1.08 4.14 13.76
N ALA A 14 1.83 3.55 14.69
CA ALA A 14 3.28 3.65 14.74
C ALA A 14 3.98 3.02 13.52
N THR A 15 3.41 2.04 12.80
CA THR A 15 4.17 1.36 11.72
C THR A 15 4.40 2.25 10.50
N ASP A 16 3.35 2.90 9.98
CA ASP A 16 3.47 3.78 8.80
C ASP A 16 4.32 5.03 9.11
N GLU A 17 4.14 5.59 10.30
CA GLU A 17 4.83 6.80 10.73
C GLU A 17 6.32 6.52 11.04
N ILE A 18 6.66 5.36 11.62
CA ILE A 18 8.06 4.95 11.83
C ILE A 18 8.77 4.73 10.48
N TYR A 19 8.12 4.11 9.49
CA TYR A 19 8.69 3.97 8.14
C TYR A 19 8.86 5.32 7.44
N TYR A 20 7.87 6.22 7.55
CA TYR A 20 7.92 7.57 6.97
C TYR A 20 8.97 8.47 7.64
N LEU A 21 9.14 8.36 8.96
CA LEU A 21 10.06 9.19 9.75
C LEU A 21 11.52 8.71 9.68
N ALA A 22 11.76 7.44 9.35
CA ALA A 22 13.12 6.87 9.29
C ALA A 22 13.97 7.34 8.09
N ASN A 23 13.36 7.79 6.98
CA ASN A 23 14.08 8.16 5.75
C ASN A 23 14.39 9.66 5.64
N GLN A 24 15.57 10.04 5.10
CA GLN A 24 15.97 11.46 4.92
C GLN A 24 15.20 12.16 3.77
N SER A 25 15.16 13.50 3.82
CA SER A 25 14.14 14.41 3.29
C SER A 25 13.69 14.29 1.81
N GLN A 26 14.49 13.74 0.89
CA GLN A 26 14.11 13.62 -0.52
C GLN A 26 13.34 12.33 -0.86
N GLN A 27 13.56 11.23 -0.13
CA GLN A 27 12.86 9.96 -0.37
C GLN A 27 11.46 9.95 0.26
N LYS A 28 11.24 10.78 1.29
CA LYS A 28 10.00 10.82 2.09
C LYS A 28 8.73 10.95 1.26
N LEU A 29 8.72 11.85 0.27
CA LEU A 29 7.54 12.06 -0.56
C LEU A 29 7.26 10.82 -1.43
N PHE A 30 8.30 10.19 -1.96
CA PHE A 30 8.12 8.98 -2.74
C PHE A 30 7.66 7.81 -1.88
N ASP A 31 8.23 7.65 -0.69
CA ASP A 31 7.81 6.62 0.27
C ASP A 31 6.37 6.83 0.74
N LEU A 32 5.94 8.09 0.93
CA LEU A 32 4.53 8.42 1.17
C LEU A 32 3.63 7.89 0.05
N TYR A 33 4.00 8.12 -1.22
CA TYR A 33 3.22 7.61 -2.35
C TYR A 33 3.24 6.09 -2.43
N ARG A 34 4.35 5.43 -2.09
CA ARG A 34 4.39 3.96 -2.00
C ARG A 34 3.39 3.45 -0.98
N ILE A 35 3.39 3.97 0.24
CA ILE A 35 2.41 3.64 1.29
C ILE A 35 0.98 3.92 0.80
N TRP A 36 0.76 5.10 0.23
CA TRP A 36 -0.54 5.51 -0.28
C TRP A 36 -1.08 4.53 -1.33
N THR A 37 -0.28 4.14 -2.32
CA THR A 37 -0.74 3.20 -3.36
C THR A 37 -1.14 1.83 -2.80
N VAL A 38 -0.48 1.36 -1.74
CA VAL A 38 -0.85 0.11 -1.08
C VAL A 38 -2.21 0.24 -0.37
N LYS A 39 -2.41 1.31 0.41
CA LYS A 39 -3.70 1.57 1.09
C LYS A 39 -4.84 1.73 0.08
N GLU A 40 -4.61 2.48 -0.98
CA GLU A 40 -5.58 2.69 -2.05
C GLU A 40 -5.91 1.38 -2.79
N ALA A 41 -4.92 0.53 -3.05
CA ALA A 41 -5.13 -0.79 -3.66
C ALA A 41 -5.98 -1.70 -2.76
N TYR A 42 -5.75 -1.68 -1.44
CA TYR A 42 -6.58 -2.40 -0.47
C TYR A 42 -8.04 -1.93 -0.51
N VAL A 43 -8.27 -0.61 -0.40
CA VAL A 43 -9.62 -0.01 -0.45
C VAL A 43 -10.35 -0.41 -1.74
N LYS A 44 -9.65 -0.37 -2.88
CA LYS A 44 -10.20 -0.77 -4.18
C LYS A 44 -10.52 -2.26 -4.25
N ALA A 45 -9.65 -3.12 -3.72
CA ALA A 45 -9.85 -4.57 -3.75
C ALA A 45 -11.05 -5.02 -2.93
N ILE A 46 -11.32 -4.39 -1.77
CA ILE A 46 -12.49 -4.73 -0.95
C ILE A 46 -13.78 -4.05 -1.43
N GLY A 47 -13.68 -3.07 -2.33
CA GLY A 47 -14.83 -2.48 -3.03
C GLY A 47 -15.71 -1.54 -2.19
N THR A 48 -15.29 -1.17 -0.98
CA THR A 48 -16.09 -0.33 -0.06
C THR A 48 -15.90 1.17 -0.29
N GLY A 49 -14.82 1.56 -0.98
CA GLY A 49 -14.41 2.95 -1.11
C GLY A 49 -13.83 3.54 0.19
N ILE A 50 -13.23 4.72 0.08
CA ILE A 50 -12.47 5.36 1.17
C ILE A 50 -13.35 5.84 2.33
N ALA A 51 -14.61 6.18 2.06
CA ALA A 51 -15.53 6.71 3.07
C ALA A 51 -15.98 5.66 4.10
N ALA A 52 -15.82 4.37 3.78
CA ALA A 52 -16.25 3.25 4.61
C ALA A 52 -15.13 2.65 5.47
N ILE A 53 -13.90 3.17 5.35
CA ILE A 53 -12.73 2.64 6.04
C ILE A 53 -12.00 3.77 6.75
N ASP A 54 -11.65 3.56 8.02
CA ASP A 54 -10.65 4.40 8.68
C ASP A 54 -9.24 3.98 8.22
N LEU A 55 -8.63 4.77 7.33
CA LEU A 55 -7.28 4.51 6.83
C LEU A 55 -6.21 4.58 7.92
N CYS A 56 -6.49 5.17 9.08
CA CYS A 56 -5.59 5.15 10.22
C CYS A 56 -5.53 3.77 10.88
N GLN A 57 -6.53 2.91 10.67
CA GLN A 57 -6.55 1.52 11.13
C GLN A 57 -5.98 0.53 10.09
N VAL A 58 -5.52 1.05 8.94
CA VAL A 58 -4.86 0.28 7.89
C VAL A 58 -3.35 0.55 7.96
N CYS A 59 -2.57 -0.47 8.28
CA CYS A 59 -1.11 -0.39 8.37
C CYS A 59 -0.44 -1.10 7.20
N VAL A 60 0.64 -0.51 6.69
CA VAL A 60 1.40 -1.04 5.56
C VAL A 60 2.80 -1.43 6.01
N GLU A 61 3.15 -2.70 5.80
CA GLU A 61 4.51 -3.19 5.94
C GLU A 61 5.13 -3.25 4.52
N LEU A 62 6.08 -2.36 4.23
CA LEU A 62 6.81 -2.26 2.97
C LEU A 62 8.28 -2.63 3.17
N PRO A 63 8.70 -3.88 2.86
CA PRO A 63 10.09 -4.28 2.92
C PRO A 63 10.91 -3.46 1.89
N LEU A 64 12.07 -2.94 2.31
CA LEU A 64 12.90 -2.05 1.48
C LEU A 64 13.44 -2.71 0.19
N LEU A 65 13.51 -4.04 0.16
CA LEU A 65 14.12 -4.82 -0.93
C LEU A 65 13.13 -5.71 -1.67
N GLU A 66 11.84 -5.69 -1.33
CA GLU A 66 10.85 -6.59 -1.91
C GLU A 66 9.83 -5.83 -2.76
N SER A 67 9.38 -6.47 -3.86
CA SER A 67 8.29 -6.00 -4.71
C SER A 67 6.92 -6.43 -4.16
N SER A 68 6.80 -6.53 -2.84
CA SER A 68 5.61 -6.96 -2.13
C SER A 68 5.35 -6.08 -0.92
N ALA A 69 4.08 -5.98 -0.51
CA ALA A 69 3.70 -5.35 0.74
C ALA A 69 2.80 -6.29 1.53
N ARG A 70 2.71 -6.05 2.85
CA ARG A 70 1.70 -6.70 3.70
C ARG A 70 0.84 -5.62 4.31
N VAL A 71 -0.45 -5.90 4.42
CA VAL A 71 -1.43 -4.96 4.97
C VAL A 71 -2.10 -5.58 6.19
N ARG A 72 -2.21 -4.78 7.25
CA ARG A 72 -3.10 -5.07 8.36
C ARG A 72 -4.25 -4.10 8.36
N ALA A 73 -5.47 -4.58 8.58
CA ALA A 73 -6.63 -3.75 8.83
C ALA A 73 -7.25 -4.20 10.15
N ASN A 74 -7.51 -3.26 11.06
CA ASN A 74 -8.08 -3.53 12.38
C ASN A 74 -7.23 -4.55 13.19
N GLY A 75 -5.90 -4.48 13.06
CA GLY A 75 -4.95 -5.36 13.75
C GLY A 75 -4.65 -6.69 13.06
N GLU A 76 -5.46 -7.11 12.10
CA GLU A 76 -5.32 -8.41 11.44
C GLU A 76 -4.75 -8.30 10.03
N PHE A 77 -3.95 -9.28 9.61
CA PHE A 77 -3.49 -9.36 8.23
C PHE A 77 -4.66 -9.63 7.29
N VAL A 78 -4.77 -8.81 6.26
CA VAL A 78 -5.81 -8.99 5.25
C VAL A 78 -5.44 -10.17 4.34
N PRO A 79 -6.39 -10.98 3.87
CA PRO A 79 -6.14 -12.14 3.01
C PRO A 79 -5.97 -11.71 1.54
N LEU A 80 -5.08 -10.74 1.30
CA LEU A 80 -4.74 -10.23 -0.02
C LEU A 80 -3.22 -10.18 -0.17
N ASN A 81 -2.77 -10.43 -1.40
CA ASN A 81 -1.41 -10.23 -1.83
C ASN A 81 -1.27 -8.83 -2.43
N PHE A 82 -0.18 -8.15 -2.09
CA PHE A 82 0.12 -6.83 -2.63
C PHE A 82 1.44 -6.88 -3.38
N ILE A 83 1.38 -6.57 -4.68
CA ILE A 83 2.53 -6.49 -5.57
C ILE A 83 2.81 -5.02 -5.79
N THR A 84 4.02 -4.57 -5.45
CA THR A 84 4.42 -3.16 -5.54
C THR A 84 5.50 -2.96 -6.59
N GLY A 85 5.52 -1.79 -7.21
CA GLY A 85 6.53 -1.48 -8.22
C GLY A 85 6.56 -0.01 -8.59
N THR A 86 7.35 0.30 -9.61
CA THR A 86 7.53 1.66 -10.12
C THR A 86 7.38 1.73 -11.63
N LEU A 87 6.96 2.89 -12.14
CA LEU A 87 6.68 3.15 -13.54
C LEU A 87 7.15 4.55 -13.97
N GLY A 88 7.22 4.72 -15.29
CA GLY A 88 7.58 5.97 -15.96
C GLY A 88 9.10 6.23 -15.99
N ASP A 89 9.47 7.32 -16.65
CA ASP A 89 10.88 7.70 -16.80
C ASP A 89 11.53 7.89 -15.42
N ASN A 90 12.63 7.16 -15.20
CA ASN A 90 13.37 7.13 -13.94
C ASN A 90 12.55 6.64 -12.72
N ASN A 91 11.56 5.75 -12.91
CA ASN A 91 10.81 5.10 -11.82
C ASN A 91 10.10 6.09 -10.87
N LYS A 92 9.65 7.23 -11.40
CA LYS A 92 9.08 8.34 -10.61
C LYS A 92 7.69 8.07 -10.05
N TYR A 93 6.95 7.11 -10.60
CA TYR A 93 5.61 6.77 -10.15
C TYR A 93 5.62 5.42 -9.44
N ALA A 94 4.94 5.32 -8.29
CA ALA A 94 4.70 4.06 -7.60
C ALA A 94 3.36 3.46 -8.06
N PHE A 95 3.26 2.14 -8.07
CA PHE A 95 1.99 1.43 -8.22
C PHE A 95 1.92 0.25 -7.26
N THR A 96 0.71 -0.15 -6.93
CA THR A 96 0.42 -1.38 -6.19
C THR A 96 -0.77 -2.09 -6.81
N VAL A 97 -0.68 -3.42 -6.90
CA VAL A 97 -1.78 -4.32 -7.29
C VAL A 97 -2.14 -5.19 -6.10
N ALA A 98 -3.41 -5.22 -5.73
CA ALA A 98 -3.95 -6.10 -4.71
C ALA A 98 -4.69 -7.27 -5.37
N THR A 99 -4.39 -8.51 -4.94
CA THR A 99 -4.95 -9.73 -5.53
C THR A 99 -5.34 -10.74 -4.44
N SER A 100 -6.33 -11.59 -4.70
CA SER A 100 -6.75 -12.66 -3.77
C SER A 100 -5.95 -13.96 -3.92
N CYS A 101 -5.03 -14.02 -4.89
CA CYS A 101 -4.21 -15.19 -5.18
C CYS A 101 -2.81 -14.78 -5.61
N ASP A 102 -1.87 -15.72 -5.52
CA ASP A 102 -0.49 -15.52 -5.95
C ASP A 102 -0.44 -15.47 -7.48
N VAL A 103 -0.20 -14.27 -8.01
CA VAL A 103 -0.09 -14.04 -9.45
C VAL A 103 1.20 -13.30 -9.77
N LYS A 104 1.76 -13.58 -10.94
CA LYS A 104 2.82 -12.73 -11.50
C LYS A 104 2.17 -11.54 -12.17
N CYS A 105 2.55 -10.33 -11.76
CA CYS A 105 2.13 -9.10 -12.41
C CYS A 105 3.18 -8.68 -13.44
N THR A 106 2.76 -8.53 -14.70
CA THR A 106 3.57 -7.91 -15.76
C THR A 106 2.86 -6.67 -16.24
N VAL A 107 3.58 -5.55 -16.31
CA VAL A 107 3.04 -4.30 -16.86
C VAL A 107 3.38 -4.24 -18.35
N GLN A 108 2.35 -4.06 -19.18
CA GLN A 108 2.49 -3.85 -20.61
C GLN A 108 2.03 -2.43 -20.96
N VAL A 109 2.85 -1.72 -21.73
CA VAL A 109 2.46 -0.44 -22.33
C VAL A 109 1.64 -0.76 -23.58
N VAL A 110 0.46 -0.17 -23.67
CA VAL A 110 -0.46 -0.35 -24.81
C VAL A 110 -0.61 0.99 -25.51
N ASP A 111 -0.40 1.01 -26.83
CA ASP A 111 -0.58 2.22 -27.61
C ASP A 111 -2.06 2.52 -27.85
N ILE A 112 -2.43 3.80 -27.94
CA ILE A 112 -3.83 4.19 -28.15
C ILE A 112 -4.39 3.70 -29.49
N GLY A 113 -3.54 3.48 -30.49
CA GLY A 113 -3.92 2.87 -31.76
C GLY A 113 -4.33 1.40 -31.61
N GLU A 114 -3.73 0.66 -30.68
CA GLU A 114 -4.06 -0.74 -30.39
C GLU A 114 -5.40 -0.87 -29.64
N LEU A 115 -5.77 0.12 -28.83
CA LEU A 115 -7.05 0.12 -28.10
C LEU A 115 -8.28 0.43 -28.96
N ARG A 116 -8.07 0.95 -30.19
CA ARG A 116 -9.13 1.39 -31.10
C ARG A 116 -9.46 0.37 -32.19
N ALA A 117 -8.70 -0.73 -32.28
CA ALA A 117 -8.89 -1.82 -33.25
C ALA A 117 -9.84 -2.89 -32.69
#